data_AF-A0A552H5M1-F1
#
_entry.id   AF-A0A552H5M1-F1
#
_cell.length_a   1.000
_cell.length_b   1.000
_cell.length_c   1.000
_cell.angle_alpha   90.00
_cell.angle_beta   90.00
_cell.angle_gamma   90.00
#
_symmetry.space_group_name_H-M   'P 1'
#
loop_
_entity.id
_entity.type
_entity.pdbx_description
1 polymer ?
#
loop_
_entity_poly.entity_id
_entity_poly.type
_entity_poly.pdbx_seq_one_letter_code
_entity_poly.pdbx_strand_id
1 'polypeptide(L)'
;MISRYIVLWLPMIVIGISNGILRESTYGKYLDELRAHQISTLTGILFFSLYIGTLVYFWGLESFSQAITIGLIWLVLTVGFEFLFGHFIAGHSWSRLGQDYNLLAGRVWIFVLLVITFAPLLFYQLFS
;
A
#
# COMPACT_ATOMS: atom_id res chain seq x y z
N MET A 1 -18.04 12.08 -2.35
CA MET A 1 -17.04 13.14 -2.71
C MET A 1 -15.61 12.62 -2.66
N ILE A 2 -14.85 12.78 -3.75
CA ILE A 2 -13.48 12.23 -3.90
C ILE A 2 -12.46 12.86 -2.94
N SER A 3 -12.56 14.15 -2.65
CA SER A 3 -11.60 14.88 -1.79
C SER A 3 -11.43 14.27 -0.40
N ARG A 4 -12.51 13.75 0.20
CA ARG A 4 -12.48 13.02 1.47
C ARG A 4 -11.57 11.80 1.40
N TYR A 5 -11.61 11.05 0.31
CA TYR A 5 -10.79 9.85 0.13
C TYR A 5 -9.31 10.16 -0.08
N ILE A 6 -8.96 11.36 -0.55
CA ILE A 6 -7.57 11.84 -0.57
C ILE A 6 -7.05 12.02 0.87
N VAL A 7 -7.86 12.56 1.77
CA VAL A 7 -7.47 12.72 3.18
C VAL A 7 -7.37 11.36 3.88
N LEU A 8 -8.28 10.44 3.57
CA LEU A 8 -8.26 9.06 4.08
C LEU A 8 -7.10 8.21 3.55
N TRP A 9 -6.31 8.72 2.61
CA TRP A 9 -5.04 8.09 2.25
C TRP A 9 -3.94 8.34 3.29
N LEU A 10 -3.98 9.44 4.05
CA LEU A 10 -2.91 9.77 5.01
C LEU A 10 -2.66 8.68 6.07
N PRO A 11 -3.67 8.03 6.67
CA PRO A 11 -3.44 6.90 7.57
C PRO A 11 -2.74 5.70 6.90
N MET A 12 -2.85 5.55 5.57
CA MET A 12 -2.15 4.49 4.83
C MET A 12 -0.63 4.66 4.89
N ILE A 13 -0.13 5.90 4.98
CA ILE A 13 1.29 6.18 5.21
C ILE A 13 1.71 5.58 6.55
N VAL A 14 0.94 5.81 7.61
CA VAL A 14 1.23 5.31 8.96
C VAL A 14 1.23 3.78 8.96
N ILE A 15 0.26 3.15 8.29
CA ILE A 15 0.20 1.69 8.12
C ILE A 15 1.47 1.19 7.41
N GLY A 16 1.85 1.81 6.29
CA GLY A 16 3.03 1.42 5.51
C GLY A 16 4.34 1.53 6.31
N ILE A 17 4.55 2.67 6.98
CA ILE A 17 5.73 2.89 7.82
C ILE A 17 5.75 1.88 8.97
N SER A 18 4.62 1.69 9.65
CA SER A 18 4.52 0.73 10.76
C SER A 18 4.81 -0.70 10.30
N ASN A 19 4.35 -1.08 9.11
CA ASN A 19 4.63 -2.39 8.52
C ASN A 19 6.12 -2.58 8.20
N GLY A 20 6.79 -1.53 7.71
CA GLY A 20 8.25 -1.53 7.53
C GLY A 20 9.01 -1.63 8.85
N ILE A 21 8.62 -0.85 9.86
CA ILE A 21 9.21 -0.91 11.20
C ILE A 21 9.01 -2.30 11.82
N LEU A 22 7.81 -2.87 11.69
CA LEU A 22 7.51 -4.22 12.17
C LEU A 22 8.48 -5.24 11.57
N ARG A 23 8.71 -5.19 10.25
CA ARG A 23 9.69 -6.04 9.57
C ARG A 23 11.08 -5.89 10.17
N GLU A 24 11.63 -4.68 10.18
CA GLU A 24 13.01 -4.41 10.60
C GLU A 24 13.25 -4.69 12.09
N SER A 25 12.26 -4.42 12.94
CA SER A 25 12.40 -4.54 14.39
C SER A 25 12.14 -5.96 14.93
N THR A 26 11.41 -6.80 14.18
CA THR A 26 10.99 -8.14 14.63
C THR A 26 11.59 -9.26 13.77
N TYR A 27 10.82 -9.87 12.87
CA TYR A 27 11.19 -11.06 12.12
C TYR A 27 12.32 -10.82 11.10
N GLY A 28 12.53 -9.58 10.65
CA GLY A 28 13.64 -9.23 9.76
C GLY A 28 15.02 -9.44 10.38
N LYS A 29 15.13 -9.52 11.71
CA LYS A 29 16.38 -9.85 12.41
C LYS A 29 16.78 -11.32 12.32
N TYR A 30 15.83 -12.19 11.99
CA TYR A 30 16.00 -13.65 12.02
C TYR A 30 15.83 -14.29 10.64
N LEU A 31 15.41 -13.52 9.64
CA LEU A 31 15.14 -13.97 8.28
C LEU A 31 16.10 -13.29 7.30
N ASP A 32 16.28 -13.93 6.14
CA ASP A 32 16.91 -13.25 5.02
C ASP A 32 16.01 -12.11 4.51
N GLU A 33 16.64 -11.18 3.81
CA GLU A 33 15.97 -9.96 3.35
C GLU A 33 14.75 -10.28 2.46
N LEU A 34 14.88 -11.30 1.61
CA LEU A 34 13.82 -11.70 0.69
C LEU A 34 12.58 -12.25 1.42
N ARG A 35 12.74 -13.19 2.37
CA ARG A 35 11.58 -13.72 3.11
C ARG A 35 10.98 -12.66 4.02
N ALA A 36 11.80 -11.83 4.64
CA ALA A 36 11.31 -10.71 5.44
C ALA A 36 10.47 -9.74 4.58
N HIS A 37 10.92 -9.45 3.35
CA HIS A 37 10.18 -8.63 2.40
C HIS A 37 8.85 -9.29 1.98
N GLN A 38 8.84 -10.60 1.70
CA GLN A 38 7.63 -11.34 1.33
C GLN A 38 6.61 -11.37 2.47
N ILE A 39 7.04 -11.64 3.71
CA ILE A 39 6.15 -11.60 4.88
C ILE A 39 5.61 -10.19 5.09
N SER A 40 6.46 -9.17 4.96
CA SER A 40 6.06 -7.76 5.06
C SER A 40 5.04 -7.37 3.99
N THR A 41 5.15 -7.94 2.80
CA THR A 41 4.17 -7.76 1.72
C THR A 41 2.83 -8.37 2.12
N LEU A 42 2.82 -9.59 2.66
CA LEU A 42 1.58 -10.26 3.11
C LEU A 42 0.90 -9.49 4.26
N THR A 43 1.67 -9.04 5.26
CA THR A 43 1.12 -8.23 6.35
C THR A 43 0.63 -6.88 5.85
N GLY A 44 1.34 -6.27 4.89
CA GLY A 44 0.90 -5.05 4.21
C GLY A 44 -0.44 -5.25 3.50
N ILE A 45 -0.56 -6.28 2.67
CA ILE A 45 -1.82 -6.65 1.98
C ILE A 45 -2.96 -6.80 2.99
N LEU A 46 -2.73 -7.51 4.09
CA LEU A 46 -3.74 -7.71 5.12
C LEU A 46 -4.18 -6.37 5.74
N PHE A 47 -3.24 -5.56 6.23
CA PHE A 47 -3.57 -4.30 6.90
C PHE A 47 -4.21 -3.28 5.95
N PHE A 48 -3.74 -3.16 4.72
CA PHE A 48 -4.37 -2.28 3.74
C PHE A 48 -5.76 -2.77 3.36
N SER A 49 -5.95 -4.09 3.15
CA SER A 49 -7.28 -4.63 2.84
C SER A 49 -8.27 -4.39 3.98
N LEU A 50 -7.86 -4.62 5.23
CA LEU A 50 -8.70 -4.36 6.40
C LEU A 50 -9.06 -2.88 6.52
N TYR A 51 -8.08 -2.00 6.35
CA TYR A 51 -8.29 -0.56 6.41
C TYR A 51 -9.25 -0.10 5.31
N ILE A 52 -8.96 -0.43 4.05
CA ILE A 52 -9.77 -0.01 2.89
C ILE A 52 -11.19 -0.60 2.99
N GLY A 53 -11.32 -1.88 3.35
CA GLY A 53 -12.63 -2.52 3.56
C GLY A 53 -13.43 -1.81 4.64
N THR A 54 -12.81 -1.44 5.75
CA THR A 54 -13.42 -0.63 6.81
C THR A 54 -13.87 0.74 6.27
N LEU A 55 -13.02 1.41 5.48
CA LEU A 55 -13.38 2.70 4.89
C LEU A 55 -14.63 2.59 4.00
N VAL A 56 -14.65 1.60 3.10
CA VAL A 56 -15.75 1.43 2.15
C VAL A 56 -17.03 1.02 2.89
N TYR A 57 -16.94 0.15 3.91
CA TYR A 57 -18.08 -0.26 4.71
C TYR A 57 -18.75 0.91 5.45
N PHE A 58 -17.96 1.78 6.09
CA PHE A 58 -18.51 2.89 6.89
C PHE A 58 -18.89 4.13 6.09
N TRP A 59 -18.11 4.49 5.06
CA TRP A 59 -18.35 5.72 4.31
C TRP A 59 -19.03 5.54 2.97
N GLY A 60 -19.08 4.31 2.45
CA GLY A 60 -19.71 3.96 1.18
C GLY A 60 -19.02 4.58 -0.04
N LEU A 61 -19.15 3.93 -1.19
CA LEU A 61 -18.76 4.49 -2.47
C LEU A 61 -20.01 4.71 -3.32
N GLU A 62 -20.08 5.87 -3.97
CA GLU A 62 -21.28 6.34 -4.67
C GLU A 62 -21.45 5.69 -6.05
N SER A 63 -20.37 5.15 -6.63
CA SER A 63 -20.40 4.49 -7.93
C SER A 63 -19.13 3.69 -8.24
N PHE A 64 -19.23 2.81 -9.23
CA PHE A 64 -18.10 2.08 -9.81
C PHE A 64 -16.98 3.02 -10.30
N SER A 65 -17.34 4.09 -11.01
CA SER A 65 -16.36 5.08 -11.51
C SER A 65 -15.65 5.82 -10.37
N GLN A 66 -16.35 6.10 -9.27
CA GLN A 66 -15.74 6.70 -8.09
C GLN A 66 -14.74 5.75 -7.44
N ALA A 67 -15.08 4.46 -7.30
CA ALA A 67 -14.19 3.45 -6.73
C ALA A 67 -12.86 3.33 -7.51
N ILE A 68 -12.95 3.25 -8.85
CA ILE A 68 -11.76 3.21 -9.72
C ILE A 68 -10.92 4.48 -9.58
N THR A 69 -11.57 5.65 -9.59
CA THR A 69 -10.87 6.93 -9.51
C THR A 69 -10.10 7.07 -8.19
N ILE A 70 -10.70 6.64 -7.07
CA ILE A 70 -10.04 6.65 -5.75
C ILE A 70 -8.83 5.70 -5.75
N GLY A 71 -9.00 4.48 -6.27
CA GLY A 71 -7.90 3.52 -6.37
C GLY A 71 -6.70 4.05 -7.17
N LEU A 72 -6.96 4.69 -8.32
CA LEU A 72 -5.91 5.30 -9.14
C LEU A 72 -5.24 6.49 -8.44
N ILE A 73 -6.01 7.34 -7.75
CA ILE A 73 -5.44 8.45 -6.98
C ILE A 73 -4.54 7.90 -5.87
N TRP A 74 -4.99 6.89 -5.12
CA TRP A 74 -4.18 6.27 -4.07
C TRP A 74 -2.93 5.60 -4.61
N LEU A 75 -2.98 4.97 -5.79
CA LEU A 75 -1.79 4.44 -6.45
C LEU A 75 -0.75 5.54 -6.71
N VAL A 76 -1.17 6.64 -7.34
CA VAL A 76 -0.27 7.76 -7.66
C VAL A 76 0.30 8.38 -6.39
N LEU A 77 -0.52 8.60 -5.37
CA LEU A 77 -0.07 9.14 -4.09
C LEU A 77 0.90 8.19 -3.38
N THR A 78 0.63 6.89 -3.40
CA THR A 78 1.48 5.89 -2.73
C THR A 78 2.83 5.76 -3.41
N VAL A 79 2.87 5.62 -4.75
CA VAL A 79 4.13 5.56 -5.50
C VAL A 79 4.89 6.88 -5.37
N GLY A 80 4.20 8.02 -5.50
CA GLY A 80 4.82 9.33 -5.31
C GLY A 80 5.42 9.48 -3.91
N PHE A 81 4.70 9.09 -2.86
CA PHE A 81 5.20 9.10 -1.49
C PHE A 81 6.39 8.16 -1.33
N GLU A 82 6.31 6.92 -1.79
CA GLU A 82 7.37 5.92 -1.66
C GLU A 82 8.69 6.42 -2.25
N PHE A 83 8.64 6.99 -3.46
CA PHE A 83 9.83 7.51 -4.12
C PHE A 83 10.34 8.80 -3.48
N LEU A 84 9.47 9.76 -3.19
CA LEU A 84 9.87 11.04 -2.61
C LEU A 84 10.37 10.88 -1.17
N PHE A 85 9.62 10.17 -0.33
CA PHE A 85 10.03 9.87 1.03
C PHE A 85 11.26 8.97 1.05
N GLY A 86 11.25 7.90 0.25
CA GLY A 86 12.36 6.95 0.16
C GLY A 86 13.67 7.64 -0.24
N HIS A 87 13.62 8.53 -1.24
CA HIS A 87 14.81 9.21 -1.72
C HIS A 87 15.24 10.35 -0.80
N PHE A 88 14.35 11.29 -0.50
CA PHE A 88 14.71 12.54 0.16
C PHE A 88 14.74 12.45 1.70
N ILE A 89 14.00 11.51 2.30
CA ILE A 89 13.91 11.38 3.76
C ILE A 89 14.65 10.13 4.25
N ALA A 90 14.43 8.97 3.62
CA ALA A 90 15.11 7.72 3.99
C ALA A 90 16.50 7.56 3.35
N GLY A 91 16.88 8.46 2.44
CA GLY A 91 18.21 8.48 1.81
C GLY A 91 18.49 7.32 0.85
N HIS A 92 17.45 6.64 0.34
CA HIS A 92 17.60 5.54 -0.61
C HIS A 92 17.89 6.05 -2.02
N SER A 93 18.73 5.34 -2.77
CA SER A 93 18.96 5.66 -4.18
C SER A 93 17.75 5.27 -5.04
N TRP A 94 17.56 5.95 -6.17
CA TRP A 94 16.53 5.61 -7.16
C TRP A 94 16.62 4.15 -7.63
N SER A 95 17.85 3.65 -7.79
CA SER A 95 18.09 2.25 -8.15
C SER A 95 17.60 1.28 -7.07
N ARG A 96 17.83 1.60 -5.79
CA ARG A 96 17.34 0.78 -4.67
C ARG A 96 15.82 0.77 -4.61
N LEU A 97 15.16 1.91 -4.77
CA LEU A 97 13.70 1.99 -4.81
C LEU A 97 13.13 1.20 -6.00
N GLY A 98 13.78 1.29 -7.17
CA GLY A 98 13.41 0.50 -8.34
C GLY A 98 13.60 -1.01 -8.16
N GLN A 99 14.50 -1.45 -7.28
CA GLN A 99 14.69 -2.88 -7.01
C GLN A 99 13.43 -3.50 -6.41
N ASP A 100 12.68 -2.80 -5.56
CA ASP A 100 11.42 -3.29 -4.96
C ASP A 100 10.35 -3.70 -5.99
N TYR A 101 10.48 -3.24 -7.23
CA TYR A 101 9.61 -3.59 -8.35
C TYR A 101 10.11 -4.78 -9.18
N ASN A 102 11.28 -5.35 -8.85
CA ASN A 102 11.85 -6.48 -9.57
C ASN A 102 11.21 -7.81 -9.14
N LEU A 103 10.11 -8.16 -9.81
CA LEU A 103 9.41 -9.43 -9.63
C LEU A 103 10.32 -10.65 -9.88
N LEU A 104 11.27 -10.55 -10.82
CA LEU A 104 12.19 -11.65 -11.15
C LEU A 104 13.17 -11.93 -10.00
N ALA A 105 13.45 -10.93 -9.15
CA ALA A 105 14.21 -11.09 -7.92
C ALA A 105 13.35 -11.60 -6.74
N GLY A 106 12.08 -11.93 -6.97
CA GLY A 106 11.15 -12.40 -5.94
C GLY A 106 10.63 -11.29 -5.01
N ARG A 107 10.88 -10.01 -5.34
CA ARG A 107 10.33 -8.87 -4.63
C ARG A 107 8.91 -8.63 -5.12
N VAL A 108 7.98 -8.66 -4.18
CA VAL A 108 6.55 -8.84 -4.44
C VAL A 108 5.71 -7.65 -3.98
N TRP A 109 6.38 -6.53 -3.68
CA TRP A 109 5.76 -5.27 -3.25
C TRP A 109 4.64 -4.78 -4.18
N ILE A 110 4.74 -5.05 -5.48
CA ILE A 110 3.70 -4.67 -6.45
C ILE A 110 2.31 -5.20 -6.08
N PHE A 111 2.18 -6.31 -5.35
CA PHE A 111 0.88 -6.80 -4.89
C PHE A 111 0.23 -5.88 -3.87
N VAL A 112 1.00 -5.17 -3.03
CA VAL A 112 0.45 -4.13 -2.14
C VAL A 112 -0.14 -3.00 -2.97
N LEU A 113 0.55 -2.55 -4.02
CA LEU A 113 0.05 -1.50 -4.91
C LEU A 113 -1.23 -1.95 -5.64
N LEU A 114 -1.29 -3.21 -6.08
CA LEU A 114 -2.51 -3.77 -6.67
C LEU A 114 -3.66 -3.78 -5.66
N VAL A 115 -3.43 -4.17 -4.41
CA VAL A 115 -4.45 -4.09 -3.35
C VAL A 115 -4.91 -2.66 -3.14
N ILE A 116 -4.00 -1.69 -3.00
CA ILE A 116 -4.35 -0.28 -2.82
C ILE A 116 -5.21 0.24 -4.00
N THR A 117 -4.90 -0.21 -5.22
CA THR A 117 -5.59 0.23 -6.44
C THR A 117 -6.97 -0.43 -6.59
N PHE A 118 -7.07 -1.74 -6.36
CA PHE A 118 -8.28 -2.52 -6.68
C PHE A 118 -9.18 -2.78 -5.48
N ALA A 119 -8.69 -2.69 -4.25
CA ALA A 119 -9.52 -2.91 -3.05
C ALA A 119 -10.75 -1.99 -2.98
N PRO A 120 -10.68 -0.68 -3.30
CA PRO A 120 -11.88 0.17 -3.32
C PRO A 120 -12.98 -0.40 -4.22
N LEU A 121 -12.60 -0.90 -5.39
CA LEU A 121 -13.54 -1.48 -6.35
C LEU A 121 -14.09 -2.83 -5.86
N LEU A 122 -13.23 -3.71 -5.35
CA LEU A 122 -13.64 -5.02 -4.84
C LEU A 122 -14.60 -4.89 -3.65
N PHE A 123 -14.28 -4.01 -2.69
CA PHE A 123 -15.14 -3.77 -1.53
C PHE A 123 -16.42 -3.02 -1.88
N TYR A 124 -16.38 -2.13 -2.89
CA TYR A 124 -17.61 -1.54 -3.42
C TYR A 124 -18.56 -2.62 -3.90
N GLN A 125 -18.09 -3.56 -4.72
CA GLN A 125 -18.90 -4.67 -5.23
C GLN A 125 -19.37 -5.63 -4.14
N LEU A 126 -18.59 -5.80 -3.08
CA LEU A 126 -18.91 -6.71 -1.98
C LEU A 126 -19.98 -6.15 -1.03
N PHE A 127 -20.02 -4.82 -0.85
CA PHE A 127 -20.91 -4.15 0.10
C PHE A 127 -22.09 -3.42 -0.56
N SER A 128 -22.12 -3.35 -1.90
CA SER A 128 -23.23 -2.78 -2.70
C SER A 128 -24.40 -3.73 -2.85
#